data_AF-A0A4Y2TRZ8-F1
#
_entry.id   AF-A0A4Y2TRZ8-F1
#
_cell.length_a   1.000
_cell.length_b   1.000
_cell.length_c   1.000
_cell.angle_alpha   90.00
_cell.angle_beta   90.00
_cell.angle_gamma   90.00
#
_symmetry.space_group_name_H-M   'P 1'
#
loop_
_entity.id
_entity.type
_entity.pdbx_description
1 polymer ?
#
loop_
_entity_poly.entity_id
_entity_poly.type
_entity_poly.pdbx_seq_one_letter_code
_entity_poly.pdbx_strand_id
1 'polypeptide(L)'
;MSHYNGLHLTWPETPIGQTTLADELCITVEGRALERKCLGDFYTGAYWSPVEKDCADVQSELTVTLHKLAKRNITEDNILNTTLNMEMLTTTSEDLSTTDVQYVAQILRNAASVPAVEPAVLRSVVHTVDTTTAVISTAGNREILSNTPTKINTDVENIALNAQTEDQVFMVAGSNFAVSVLPFASFPRGGVLESWGFNMTVLLNDSDRDPHEWLNHFESFEAAVLLPESVLRGKRKNKRTNMVIVVHRNSQFLQNVKVISPVIDVVMGSKPVYDVDPPLEMVFKVSETSLREKKAKWGCVSWDETLNNSFGGWSYKGCFSVLVDSTHVRCYCNHLTSFAVILEISPGLRIPKVHTGVLSIITYIGCSLSIFGLGFVILTFAIFRNWRKDMRHKILFNLSLSLVSFLLIFLVGIKKTGWGFGCMVVAVLLHYFMLASFSWMLVEAFLQYLCLVKVLGTYIPCMLQKAMLFAWGTYWVENCAFY
;
A
#
# COMPACT_ATOMS: atom_id res chain seq x y z
N MET A 1 -18.50 25.17 -26.77
CA MET A 1 -18.83 24.75 -28.15
C MET A 1 -17.57 24.80 -28.99
N SER A 2 -17.33 23.76 -29.80
CA SER A 2 -16.23 23.71 -30.76
C SER A 2 -16.76 23.08 -32.05
N HIS A 3 -16.67 23.79 -33.17
CA HIS A 3 -16.92 23.24 -34.50
C HIS A 3 -15.70 22.42 -34.93
N TYR A 4 -15.89 21.12 -35.20
CA TYR A 4 -14.84 20.25 -35.73
C TYR A 4 -15.46 19.35 -36.81
N ASN A 5 -14.94 19.41 -38.05
CA ASN A 5 -15.43 18.63 -39.21
C ASN A 5 -16.96 18.64 -39.44
N GLY A 6 -17.63 19.77 -39.20
CA GLY A 6 -19.08 19.89 -39.43
C GLY A 6 -19.97 19.24 -38.38
N LEU A 7 -19.39 18.57 -37.37
CA LEU A 7 -20.10 18.09 -36.18
C LEU A 7 -20.09 19.18 -35.10
N HIS A 8 -21.28 19.50 -34.60
CA HIS A 8 -21.45 20.32 -33.42
C HIS A 8 -21.26 19.45 -32.18
N LEU A 9 -20.14 19.63 -31.47
CA LEU A 9 -19.83 18.87 -30.27
C LEU A 9 -20.15 19.66 -29.00
N THR A 10 -20.90 19.03 -28.10
CA THR A 10 -21.25 19.52 -26.78
C THR A 10 -20.66 18.63 -25.68
N TRP A 11 -20.49 19.21 -24.50
CA TRP A 11 -19.79 18.61 -23.37
C TRP A 11 -20.60 18.88 -22.10
N PRO A 12 -20.82 17.87 -21.23
CA PRO A 12 -21.55 18.06 -20.00
C PRO A 12 -20.74 18.87 -18.98
N GLU A 13 -21.43 19.48 -18.03
CA GLU A 13 -20.80 20.22 -16.93
C GLU A 13 -19.85 19.29 -16.15
N THR A 14 -18.59 19.70 -16.02
CA THR A 14 -17.51 18.85 -15.50
C THR A 14 -16.65 19.65 -14.51
N PRO A 15 -16.38 19.11 -13.30
CA PRO A 15 -15.50 19.76 -12.33
C PRO A 15 -14.06 19.93 -12.83
N ILE A 16 -13.38 20.97 -12.33
CA ILE A 16 -11.96 21.24 -12.62
C ILE A 16 -11.10 20.00 -12.30
N GLY A 17 -10.24 19.62 -13.24
CA GLY A 17 -9.34 18.48 -13.14
C GLY A 17 -9.93 17.17 -13.65
N GLN A 18 -11.24 17.09 -13.91
CA GLN A 18 -11.88 15.90 -14.44
C GLN A 18 -11.96 15.88 -15.98
N THR A 19 -12.04 14.67 -16.52
CA THR A 19 -12.24 14.39 -17.95
C THR A 19 -13.65 13.85 -18.18
N THR A 20 -14.29 14.29 -19.26
CA THR A 20 -15.62 13.82 -19.69
C THR A 20 -15.62 13.45 -21.17
N LEU A 21 -16.63 12.69 -21.57
CA LEU A 21 -16.92 12.32 -22.96
C LEU A 21 -17.80 13.40 -23.64
N ALA A 22 -17.71 13.47 -24.96
CA ALA A 22 -18.59 14.31 -25.77
C ALA A 22 -20.03 13.79 -25.73
N ASP A 23 -21.00 14.70 -25.86
CA ASP A 23 -22.40 14.31 -25.84
C ASP A 23 -22.84 13.60 -27.12
N GLU A 24 -22.27 13.99 -28.26
CA GLU A 24 -22.46 13.36 -29.55
C GLU A 24 -21.43 12.24 -29.76
N LEU A 25 -21.83 11.21 -30.52
CA LEU A 25 -20.97 10.08 -30.83
C LEU A 25 -19.80 10.51 -31.74
N CYS A 26 -18.61 10.57 -31.17
CA CYS A 26 -17.37 10.80 -31.89
C CYS A 26 -16.29 9.83 -31.38
N ILE A 27 -15.79 9.01 -32.31
CA ILE A 27 -14.68 8.09 -32.08
C ILE A 27 -13.48 8.66 -32.83
N THR A 28 -12.35 8.82 -32.17
CA THR A 28 -11.11 9.28 -32.77
C THR A 28 -10.54 8.26 -33.77
N VAL A 29 -9.67 8.69 -34.68
CA VAL A 29 -8.94 7.80 -35.61
C VAL A 29 -8.18 6.64 -34.93
N GLU A 30 -7.89 6.77 -33.63
CA GLU A 30 -7.25 5.74 -32.81
C GLU A 30 -8.26 4.77 -32.16
N GLY A 31 -9.55 4.84 -32.52
CA GLY A 31 -10.61 3.97 -32.01
C GLY A 31 -11.06 4.29 -30.58
N ARG A 32 -10.88 5.53 -30.11
CA ARG A 32 -11.23 5.98 -28.74
C ARG A 32 -12.37 6.99 -28.73
N ALA A 33 -13.26 6.95 -27.76
CA ALA A 33 -14.24 8.02 -27.60
C ALA A 33 -13.54 9.36 -27.38
N LEU A 34 -14.14 10.42 -27.93
CA LEU A 34 -13.61 11.76 -27.78
C LEU A 34 -13.82 12.26 -26.35
N GLU A 35 -12.71 12.53 -25.68
CA GLU A 35 -12.66 13.02 -24.31
C GLU A 35 -12.14 14.47 -24.25
N ARG A 36 -12.53 15.20 -23.20
CA ARG A 36 -12.04 16.54 -22.92
C ARG A 36 -11.89 16.77 -21.43
N LYS A 37 -10.81 17.45 -21.06
CA LYS A 37 -10.48 17.76 -19.67
C LYS A 37 -10.87 19.19 -19.33
N CYS A 38 -11.54 19.36 -18.19
CA CYS A 38 -11.75 20.66 -17.58
C CYS A 38 -10.46 21.08 -16.86
N LEU A 39 -9.85 22.16 -17.31
CA LEU A 39 -8.62 22.74 -16.75
C LEU A 39 -8.96 24.05 -16.02
N GLY A 40 -7.98 24.54 -15.27
CA GLY A 40 -8.08 25.79 -14.53
C GLY A 40 -7.80 25.61 -13.05
N ASP A 41 -7.97 26.70 -12.32
CA ASP A 41 -7.86 26.77 -10.88
C ASP A 41 -8.81 27.85 -10.33
N PHE A 42 -8.80 28.04 -9.01
CA PHE A 42 -9.62 29.06 -8.35
C PHE A 42 -9.28 30.50 -8.75
N TYR A 43 -8.10 30.76 -9.34
CA TYR A 43 -7.64 32.11 -9.70
C TYR A 43 -7.96 32.46 -11.17
N THR A 44 -7.88 31.48 -12.06
CA THR A 44 -8.02 31.63 -13.52
C THR A 44 -9.39 31.24 -14.04
N GLY A 45 -10.19 30.54 -13.22
CA GLY A 45 -11.48 30.01 -13.62
C GLY A 45 -11.37 28.73 -14.45
N ALA A 46 -12.49 28.02 -14.60
CA ALA A 46 -12.55 26.78 -15.35
C ALA A 46 -12.57 27.04 -16.86
N TYR A 47 -11.75 26.32 -17.62
CA TYR A 47 -11.77 26.34 -19.08
C TYR A 47 -11.49 24.95 -19.65
N TRP A 48 -11.94 24.70 -20.87
CA TRP A 48 -11.78 23.41 -21.51
C TRP A 48 -10.42 23.26 -22.20
N SER A 49 -9.82 22.06 -22.13
CA SER A 49 -8.64 21.72 -22.93
C SER A 49 -8.91 21.82 -24.45
N PRO A 50 -7.89 22.01 -25.30
CA PRO A 50 -8.07 21.88 -26.75
C PRO A 50 -8.52 20.47 -27.15
N VAL A 51 -9.21 20.36 -28.28
CA VAL A 51 -9.63 19.07 -28.85
C VAL A 51 -8.50 18.60 -29.78
N GLU A 52 -7.82 17.52 -29.41
CA GLU A 52 -6.59 17.09 -30.08
C GLU A 52 -6.81 16.17 -31.29
N LYS A 53 -8.02 15.62 -31.49
CA LYS A 53 -8.27 14.52 -32.44
C LYS A 53 -9.55 14.69 -33.26
N ASP A 54 -9.47 14.28 -34.54
CA ASP A 54 -10.62 14.22 -35.46
C ASP A 54 -11.45 12.95 -35.25
N CYS A 55 -12.76 13.05 -35.51
CA CYS A 55 -13.69 11.93 -35.52
C CYS A 55 -13.48 11.07 -36.78
N ALA A 56 -13.43 9.75 -36.61
CA ALA A 56 -13.43 8.76 -37.67
C ALA A 56 -14.85 8.48 -38.18
N ASP A 57 -14.96 8.21 -39.49
CA ASP A 57 -16.25 7.99 -40.16
C ASP A 57 -16.85 6.60 -39.92
N VAL A 58 -16.03 5.59 -39.58
CA VAL A 58 -16.49 4.21 -39.41
C VAL A 58 -16.69 3.89 -37.93
N GLN A 59 -17.93 3.56 -37.57
CA GLN A 59 -18.32 3.21 -36.20
C GLN A 59 -18.95 1.82 -36.17
N SER A 60 -18.59 1.02 -35.16
CA SER A 60 -19.22 -0.29 -34.93
C SER A 60 -20.68 -0.12 -34.52
N GLU A 61 -21.56 -0.99 -35.02
CA GLU A 61 -22.98 -1.02 -34.65
C GLU A 61 -23.19 -1.20 -33.14
N LEU A 62 -22.30 -1.98 -32.50
CA LEU A 62 -22.27 -2.18 -31.05
C LEU A 62 -22.03 -0.85 -30.32
N THR A 63 -20.99 -0.11 -30.70
CA THR A 63 -20.62 1.15 -30.08
C THR A 63 -21.72 2.20 -30.22
N VAL A 64 -22.36 2.26 -31.40
CA VAL A 64 -23.52 3.15 -31.63
C VAL A 64 -24.67 2.80 -30.70
N THR A 65 -24.93 1.51 -30.49
CA THR A 65 -26.01 1.03 -29.62
C THR A 65 -25.71 1.30 -28.14
N LEU A 66 -24.48 1.04 -27.69
CA LEU A 66 -24.03 1.36 -26.33
C LEU A 66 -24.08 2.86 -26.04
N HIS A 67 -23.66 3.70 -27.00
CA HIS A 67 -23.77 5.15 -26.87
C HIS A 67 -25.23 5.60 -26.69
N LYS A 68 -26.15 5.07 -27.50
CA LYS A 68 -27.59 5.36 -27.37
C LYS A 68 -28.13 4.91 -26.01
N LEU A 69 -27.65 3.79 -25.50
CA LEU A 69 -28.05 3.27 -24.18
C LEU A 69 -27.52 4.15 -23.04
N ALA A 70 -26.26 4.60 -23.13
CA ALA A 70 -25.62 5.51 -22.18
C ALA A 70 -26.31 6.88 -22.07
N LYS A 71 -27.02 7.30 -23.13
CA LYS A 71 -27.78 8.55 -23.18
C LYS A 71 -29.20 8.46 -22.61
N ARG A 72 -29.69 7.25 -22.33
CA ARG A 72 -31.02 7.10 -21.72
C ARG A 72 -30.99 7.57 -20.28
N ASN A 73 -32.08 8.23 -19.88
CA ASN A 73 -32.31 8.53 -18.47
C ASN A 73 -32.69 7.23 -17.74
N ILE A 74 -31.85 6.80 -16.81
CA ILE A 74 -32.06 5.56 -16.05
C ILE A 74 -32.86 5.88 -14.79
N THR A 75 -33.98 5.18 -14.59
CA THR A 75 -34.89 5.31 -13.47
C THR A 75 -35.15 3.95 -12.83
N GLU A 76 -35.80 3.95 -11.66
CA GLU A 76 -36.16 2.71 -10.94
C GLU A 76 -36.97 1.73 -11.82
N ASP A 77 -37.82 2.23 -12.72
CA ASP A 77 -38.65 1.39 -13.60
C ASP A 77 -37.90 0.77 -14.78
N ASN A 78 -36.82 1.39 -15.26
CA ASN A 78 -36.17 0.99 -16.51
C ASN A 78 -34.74 0.45 -16.33
N ILE A 79 -34.18 0.55 -15.12
CA ILE A 79 -32.80 0.14 -14.80
C ILE A 79 -32.57 -1.34 -15.14
N LEU A 80 -33.49 -2.22 -14.78
CA LEU A 80 -33.37 -3.66 -15.02
C LEU A 80 -33.27 -3.99 -16.53
N ASN A 81 -34.17 -3.44 -17.34
CA ASN A 81 -34.13 -3.64 -18.78
C ASN A 81 -32.87 -3.01 -19.39
N THR A 82 -32.45 -1.85 -18.89
CA THR A 82 -31.24 -1.18 -19.36
C THR A 82 -29.99 -2.01 -19.09
N THR A 83 -29.83 -2.57 -17.89
CA THR A 83 -28.69 -3.42 -17.55
C THR A 83 -28.73 -4.75 -18.31
N LEU A 84 -29.90 -5.38 -18.48
CA LEU A 84 -30.03 -6.61 -19.27
C LEU A 84 -29.64 -6.40 -20.74
N ASN A 85 -30.03 -5.27 -21.35
CA ASN A 85 -29.60 -4.94 -22.70
C ASN A 85 -28.09 -4.70 -22.76
N MET A 86 -27.50 -4.04 -21.77
CA MET A 86 -26.05 -3.82 -21.68
C MET A 86 -25.30 -5.16 -21.55
N GLU A 87 -25.76 -6.07 -20.70
CA GLU A 87 -25.19 -7.41 -20.54
C GLU A 87 -25.29 -8.22 -21.83
N MET A 88 -26.46 -8.23 -22.48
CA MET A 88 -26.65 -8.91 -23.76
C MET A 88 -25.67 -8.41 -24.82
N LEU A 89 -25.51 -7.08 -24.93
CA LEU A 89 -24.62 -6.46 -25.92
C LEU A 89 -23.15 -6.78 -25.66
N THR A 90 -22.73 -6.86 -24.40
CA THR A 90 -21.32 -7.08 -24.03
C THR A 90 -20.92 -8.55 -24.05
N THR A 91 -21.85 -9.47 -23.78
CA THR A 91 -21.59 -10.91 -23.76
C THR A 91 -21.71 -11.58 -25.13
N THR A 92 -22.50 -11.01 -26.05
CA THR A 92 -22.67 -11.55 -27.42
C THR A 92 -21.59 -11.06 -28.40
N SER A 93 -20.89 -9.98 -28.07
CA SER A 93 -19.83 -9.42 -28.90
C SER A 93 -18.51 -10.17 -28.74
N GLU A 94 -17.89 -10.58 -29.85
CA GLU A 94 -16.58 -11.26 -29.84
C GLU A 94 -15.41 -10.30 -29.50
N ASP A 95 -15.47 -9.05 -29.95
CA ASP A 95 -14.42 -8.04 -29.74
C ASP A 95 -15.00 -6.74 -29.18
N LEU A 96 -14.84 -6.53 -27.86
CA LEU A 96 -15.14 -5.27 -27.19
C LEU A 96 -13.98 -4.29 -27.34
N SER A 97 -14.27 -3.07 -27.80
CA SER A 97 -13.28 -2.00 -27.88
C SER A 97 -13.14 -1.25 -26.56
N THR A 98 -12.04 -0.50 -26.40
CA THR A 98 -11.87 0.41 -25.25
C THR A 98 -12.95 1.48 -25.16
N THR A 99 -13.56 1.85 -26.29
CA THR A 99 -14.66 2.81 -26.37
C THR A 99 -15.98 2.21 -25.86
N ASP A 100 -16.22 0.93 -26.15
CA ASP A 100 -17.40 0.22 -25.65
C ASP A 100 -17.37 0.15 -24.12
N VAL A 101 -16.19 -0.12 -23.53
CA VAL A 101 -15.98 -0.11 -22.08
C VAL A 101 -16.23 1.29 -21.47
N GLN A 102 -15.85 2.38 -22.15
CA GLN A 102 -16.14 3.74 -21.69
C GLN A 102 -17.65 4.03 -21.64
N TYR A 103 -18.41 3.59 -22.65
CA TYR A 103 -19.87 3.73 -22.65
C TYR A 103 -20.54 2.83 -21.61
N VAL A 104 -20.04 1.61 -21.39
CA VAL A 104 -20.48 0.75 -20.28
C VAL A 104 -20.26 1.45 -18.93
N ALA A 105 -19.09 2.05 -18.71
CA ALA A 105 -18.82 2.81 -17.50
C ALA A 105 -19.81 3.98 -17.31
N GLN A 106 -20.17 4.68 -18.39
CA GLN A 106 -21.17 5.74 -18.35
C GLN A 106 -22.58 5.22 -18.00
N ILE A 107 -22.99 4.06 -18.56
CA ILE A 107 -24.27 3.42 -18.22
C ILE A 107 -24.31 3.05 -16.73
N LEU A 108 -23.24 2.43 -16.22
CA LEU A 108 -23.11 2.08 -14.81
C LEU A 108 -23.17 3.30 -13.90
N ARG A 109 -22.52 4.40 -14.28
CA ARG A 109 -22.58 5.68 -13.54
C ARG A 109 -23.99 6.24 -13.44
N ASN A 110 -24.74 6.19 -14.54
CA ASN A 110 -26.13 6.62 -14.55
C ASN A 110 -27.00 5.70 -13.68
N ALA A 111 -26.76 4.38 -13.72
CA ALA A 111 -27.45 3.40 -12.87
C ALA A 111 -27.13 3.58 -11.38
N ALA A 112 -25.90 3.96 -11.02
CA ALA A 112 -25.46 4.24 -9.65
C ALA A 112 -26.20 5.44 -9.01
N SER A 113 -26.75 6.33 -9.82
CA SER A 113 -27.56 7.47 -9.33
C SER A 113 -28.98 7.08 -8.91
N VAL A 114 -29.43 5.87 -9.24
CA VAL A 114 -30.76 5.37 -8.88
C VAL A 114 -30.75 4.93 -7.41
N PRO A 115 -31.65 5.49 -6.56
CA PRO A 115 -31.59 5.29 -5.11
C PRO A 115 -32.13 3.92 -4.64
N ALA A 116 -32.89 3.22 -5.48
CA ALA A 116 -33.51 1.95 -5.18
C ALA A 116 -33.30 0.97 -6.34
N VAL A 117 -32.63 -0.14 -6.06
CA VAL A 117 -32.23 -1.11 -7.10
C VAL A 117 -32.68 -2.52 -6.71
N GLU A 118 -33.29 -3.25 -7.64
CA GLU A 118 -33.64 -4.66 -7.46
C GLU A 118 -32.36 -5.53 -7.52
N PRO A 119 -32.23 -6.58 -6.68
CA PRO A 119 -31.07 -7.47 -6.70
C PRO A 119 -30.77 -8.13 -8.06
N ALA A 120 -31.78 -8.28 -8.93
CA ALA A 120 -31.58 -8.78 -10.30
C ALA A 120 -30.64 -7.89 -11.14
N VAL A 121 -30.65 -6.57 -10.90
CA VAL A 121 -29.77 -5.61 -11.59
C VAL A 121 -28.30 -5.92 -11.27
N LEU A 122 -27.98 -6.26 -10.02
CA LEU A 122 -26.63 -6.60 -9.61
C LEU A 122 -26.07 -7.80 -10.36
N ARG A 123 -26.91 -8.81 -10.68
CA ARG A 123 -26.46 -9.97 -11.48
C ARG A 123 -25.97 -9.52 -12.86
N SER A 124 -26.78 -8.71 -13.52
CA SER A 124 -26.49 -8.20 -14.86
C SER A 124 -25.26 -7.29 -14.89
N VAL A 125 -25.13 -6.43 -13.88
CA VAL A 125 -23.96 -5.56 -13.69
C VAL A 125 -22.70 -6.38 -13.46
N VAL A 126 -22.72 -7.37 -12.57
CA VAL A 126 -21.54 -8.22 -12.29
C VAL A 126 -21.09 -8.99 -13.53
N HIS A 127 -22.00 -9.59 -14.30
CA HIS A 127 -21.65 -10.27 -15.55
C HIS A 127 -21.06 -9.33 -16.60
N THR A 128 -21.61 -8.11 -16.73
CA THR A 128 -21.09 -7.09 -17.65
C THR A 128 -19.67 -6.65 -17.24
N VAL A 129 -19.46 -6.38 -15.95
CA VAL A 129 -18.16 -5.97 -15.42
C VAL A 129 -17.14 -7.11 -15.51
N ASP A 130 -17.55 -8.35 -15.29
CA ASP A 130 -16.72 -9.53 -15.44
C ASP A 130 -16.15 -9.66 -16.87
N THR A 131 -17.03 -9.45 -17.85
CA THR A 131 -16.69 -9.49 -19.28
C THR A 131 -15.77 -8.34 -19.69
N THR A 132 -16.11 -7.11 -19.29
CA THR A 132 -15.31 -5.91 -19.63
C THR A 132 -13.97 -5.86 -18.91
N THR A 133 -13.87 -6.43 -17.71
CA THR A 133 -12.60 -6.52 -16.96
C THR A 133 -11.56 -7.38 -17.69
N ALA A 134 -11.99 -8.45 -18.37
CA ALA A 134 -11.09 -9.25 -19.21
C ALA A 134 -10.46 -8.41 -20.33
N VAL A 135 -11.24 -7.53 -20.96
CA VAL A 135 -10.80 -6.62 -22.04
C VAL A 135 -9.84 -5.55 -21.50
N ILE A 136 -10.14 -4.98 -20.34
CA ILE A 136 -9.27 -3.98 -19.67
C ILE A 136 -7.90 -4.58 -19.37
N SER A 137 -7.83 -5.87 -19.02
CA SER A 137 -6.57 -6.55 -18.69
C SER A 137 -5.67 -6.82 -19.90
N THR A 138 -6.23 -6.95 -21.11
CA THR A 138 -5.49 -7.24 -22.36
C THR A 138 -5.12 -5.97 -23.14
N ALA A 139 -5.84 -4.86 -22.93
CA ALA A 139 -5.55 -3.56 -23.52
C ALA A 139 -4.25 -2.95 -22.93
N GLY A 140 -3.10 -3.30 -23.50
CA GLY A 140 -1.75 -2.88 -23.05
C GLY A 140 -1.41 -1.37 -23.08
N ASN A 141 -2.39 -0.46 -23.15
CA ASN A 141 -2.16 0.98 -23.22
C ASN A 141 -2.26 1.67 -21.83
N ARG A 142 -1.07 1.96 -21.31
CA ARG A 142 -0.68 2.23 -19.92
C ARG A 142 -0.99 3.61 -19.33
N GLU A 143 -1.62 4.55 -20.02
CA GLU A 143 -1.78 5.92 -19.50
C GLU A 143 -3.17 6.54 -19.61
N ILE A 144 -4.12 5.93 -20.33
CA ILE A 144 -5.32 6.65 -20.81
C ILE A 144 -6.63 6.11 -20.20
N LEU A 145 -6.67 4.83 -19.81
CA LEU A 145 -7.80 4.27 -19.05
C LEU A 145 -7.64 4.41 -17.52
N SER A 146 -6.64 5.16 -17.04
CA SER A 146 -6.15 5.07 -15.66
C SER A 146 -7.23 5.19 -14.58
N ASN A 147 -8.34 5.89 -14.87
CA ASN A 147 -9.43 6.09 -13.92
C ASN A 147 -10.72 5.32 -14.26
N THR A 148 -10.84 4.67 -15.41
CA THR A 148 -12.09 4.00 -15.80
C THR A 148 -12.38 2.77 -14.92
N PRO A 149 -11.41 1.87 -14.63
CA PRO A 149 -11.66 0.72 -13.77
C PRO A 149 -12.02 1.12 -12.33
N THR A 150 -11.35 2.13 -11.75
CA THR A 150 -11.71 2.66 -10.43
C THR A 150 -13.12 3.22 -10.41
N LYS A 151 -13.49 4.02 -11.43
CA LYS A 151 -14.84 4.56 -11.55
C LYS A 151 -15.89 3.45 -11.66
N ILE A 152 -15.66 2.43 -12.49
CA ILE A 152 -16.55 1.28 -12.61
C ILE A 152 -16.75 0.62 -11.24
N ASN A 153 -15.67 0.35 -10.49
CA ASN A 153 -15.79 -0.24 -9.15
C ASN A 153 -16.65 0.65 -8.23
N THR A 154 -16.36 1.95 -8.16
CA THR A 154 -17.15 2.89 -7.34
C THR A 154 -18.61 2.95 -7.76
N ASP A 155 -18.90 2.92 -9.06
CA ASP A 155 -20.28 2.92 -9.57
C ASP A 155 -21.00 1.61 -9.18
N VAL A 156 -20.32 0.45 -9.26
CA VAL A 156 -20.87 -0.84 -8.82
C VAL A 156 -21.10 -0.88 -7.31
N GLU A 157 -20.18 -0.35 -6.51
CA GLU A 157 -20.33 -0.22 -5.05
C GLU A 157 -21.57 0.60 -4.71
N ASN A 158 -21.79 1.72 -5.40
CA ASN A 158 -22.98 2.56 -5.20
C ASN A 158 -24.28 1.85 -5.60
N ILE A 159 -24.29 1.12 -6.72
CA ILE A 159 -25.44 0.30 -7.13
C ILE A 159 -25.74 -0.77 -6.06
N ALA A 160 -24.69 -1.43 -5.53
CA ALA A 160 -24.82 -2.46 -4.50
C ALA A 160 -25.30 -1.91 -3.16
N LEU A 161 -24.88 -0.70 -2.78
CA LEU A 161 -25.37 -0.02 -1.58
C LEU A 161 -26.86 0.31 -1.68
N ASN A 162 -27.35 0.66 -2.88
CA ASN A 162 -28.75 0.99 -3.17
C ASN A 162 -29.64 -0.25 -3.41
N ALA A 163 -29.08 -1.46 -3.37
CA ALA A 163 -29.82 -2.69 -3.59
C ALA A 163 -30.75 -3.03 -2.42
N GLN A 164 -32.01 -3.36 -2.74
CA GLN A 164 -33.02 -3.75 -1.75
C GLN A 164 -33.06 -5.27 -1.60
N THR A 165 -32.32 -5.79 -0.61
CA THR A 165 -32.19 -7.24 -0.39
C THR A 165 -33.13 -7.81 0.68
N GLU A 166 -34.14 -7.05 1.12
CA GLU A 166 -35.12 -7.48 2.13
C GLU A 166 -34.49 -8.10 3.40
N ASP A 167 -33.41 -7.49 3.90
CA ASP A 167 -32.64 -7.97 5.06
C ASP A 167 -31.98 -9.36 4.87
N GLN A 168 -31.92 -9.88 3.64
CA GLN A 168 -31.18 -11.08 3.29
C GLN A 168 -29.81 -10.76 2.67
N VAL A 169 -28.87 -11.67 2.92
CA VAL A 169 -27.55 -11.68 2.26
C VAL A 169 -27.74 -11.97 0.78
N PHE A 170 -27.16 -11.14 -0.08
CA PHE A 170 -27.19 -11.31 -1.53
C PHE A 170 -25.78 -11.36 -2.08
N MET A 171 -25.47 -12.37 -2.90
CA MET A 171 -24.14 -12.57 -3.45
C MET A 171 -24.22 -12.92 -4.93
N VAL A 172 -23.27 -12.39 -5.70
CA VAL A 172 -23.09 -12.70 -7.11
C VAL A 172 -21.59 -12.76 -7.40
N ALA A 173 -21.14 -13.82 -8.08
CA ALA A 173 -19.75 -13.99 -8.48
C ALA A 173 -19.67 -14.35 -9.96
N GLY A 174 -18.81 -13.63 -10.68
CA GLY A 174 -18.31 -13.99 -12.01
C GLY A 174 -16.93 -14.68 -11.91
N SER A 175 -16.19 -14.65 -13.02
CA SER A 175 -14.86 -15.28 -13.15
C SER A 175 -13.70 -14.41 -12.61
N ASN A 176 -13.90 -13.10 -12.59
CA ASN A 176 -12.92 -12.06 -12.27
C ASN A 176 -13.48 -10.95 -11.36
N PHE A 177 -14.80 -10.91 -11.15
CA PHE A 177 -15.48 -9.92 -10.33
C PHE A 177 -16.60 -10.55 -9.47
N ALA A 178 -16.70 -10.19 -8.19
CA ALA A 178 -17.71 -10.69 -7.27
C ALA A 178 -18.20 -9.59 -6.32
N VAL A 179 -19.48 -9.63 -5.95
CA VAL A 179 -20.13 -8.67 -5.06
C VAL A 179 -20.96 -9.40 -4.01
N SER A 180 -20.81 -8.99 -2.76
CA SER A 180 -21.65 -9.39 -1.63
C SER A 180 -22.31 -8.16 -1.02
N VAL A 181 -23.63 -8.21 -0.91
CA VAL A 181 -24.45 -7.24 -0.17
C VAL A 181 -24.89 -7.90 1.13
N LEU A 182 -24.43 -7.30 2.24
CA LEU A 182 -24.61 -7.79 3.60
C LEU A 182 -25.46 -6.78 4.38
N PRO A 183 -26.75 -7.06 4.62
CA PRO A 183 -27.61 -6.16 5.38
C PRO A 183 -27.19 -6.19 6.85
N PHE A 184 -27.17 -5.03 7.52
CA PHE A 184 -26.78 -4.98 8.94
C PHE A 184 -27.75 -5.71 9.87
N ALA A 185 -28.98 -5.98 9.42
CA ALA A 185 -29.95 -6.80 10.14
C ALA A 185 -29.44 -8.23 10.40
N SER A 186 -28.56 -8.76 9.55
CA SER A 186 -27.98 -10.10 9.69
C SER A 186 -26.69 -10.16 10.53
N PHE A 187 -26.24 -9.03 11.10
CA PHE A 187 -24.98 -8.91 11.86
C PHE A 187 -23.77 -9.53 11.14
N PRO A 188 -23.44 -9.06 9.93
CA PRO A 188 -22.33 -9.63 9.16
C PRO A 188 -21.00 -9.35 9.85
N ARG A 189 -20.16 -10.38 9.99
CA ARG A 189 -18.76 -10.22 10.45
C ARG A 189 -17.79 -10.19 9.29
N GLY A 190 -18.16 -10.64 8.10
CA GLY A 190 -17.25 -10.63 6.96
C GLY A 190 -17.74 -11.50 5.83
N GLY A 191 -16.84 -11.75 4.87
CA GLY A 191 -17.12 -12.57 3.70
C GLY A 191 -15.87 -13.30 3.24
N VAL A 192 -16.09 -14.43 2.59
CA VAL A 192 -15.06 -15.31 2.05
C VAL A 192 -15.40 -15.63 0.61
N LEU A 193 -14.41 -15.47 -0.26
CA LEU A 193 -14.41 -16.01 -1.60
C LEU A 193 -13.65 -17.35 -1.61
N GLU A 194 -14.38 -18.47 -1.62
CA GLU A 194 -13.78 -19.82 -1.70
C GLU A 194 -13.16 -20.04 -3.08
N SER A 195 -13.94 -19.80 -4.14
CA SER A 195 -13.50 -19.94 -5.53
C SER A 195 -14.36 -19.07 -6.47
N TRP A 196 -13.74 -18.56 -7.54
CA TRP A 196 -14.45 -17.82 -8.58
C TRP A 196 -15.56 -18.64 -9.26
N GLY A 197 -16.62 -17.96 -9.68
CA GLY A 197 -17.73 -18.53 -10.44
C GLY A 197 -18.81 -19.27 -9.64
N PHE A 198 -18.56 -19.78 -8.43
CA PHE A 198 -19.53 -20.71 -7.81
C PHE A 198 -19.74 -20.58 -6.29
N ASN A 199 -18.71 -20.37 -5.45
CA ASN A 199 -18.87 -20.47 -3.99
C ASN A 199 -18.35 -19.24 -3.25
N MET A 200 -19.28 -18.42 -2.76
CA MET A 200 -19.00 -17.34 -1.82
C MET A 200 -19.71 -17.66 -0.51
N THR A 201 -18.99 -17.60 0.61
CA THR A 201 -19.53 -17.87 1.94
C THR A 201 -19.44 -16.63 2.80
N VAL A 202 -20.51 -16.35 3.54
CA VAL A 202 -20.59 -15.19 4.43
C VAL A 202 -20.34 -15.63 5.85
N LEU A 203 -19.53 -14.85 6.57
CA LEU A 203 -19.28 -15.05 7.98
C LEU A 203 -20.27 -14.17 8.77
N LEU A 204 -21.27 -14.81 9.39
CA LEU A 204 -22.28 -14.15 10.22
C LEU A 204 -21.95 -14.33 11.70
N ASN A 205 -22.47 -13.44 12.55
CA ASN A 205 -22.25 -13.53 13.99
C ASN A 205 -22.98 -14.71 14.67
N ASP A 206 -23.97 -15.30 14.00
CA ASP A 206 -24.84 -16.38 14.51
C ASP A 206 -24.42 -17.77 14.01
N SER A 207 -23.24 -17.91 13.39
CA SER A 207 -22.72 -19.20 12.94
C SER A 207 -22.09 -20.00 14.08
N ASP A 208 -22.30 -21.32 14.07
CA ASP A 208 -21.85 -22.31 15.08
C ASP A 208 -20.31 -22.40 15.28
N ARG A 209 -19.51 -21.70 14.46
CA ARG A 209 -18.04 -21.66 14.53
C ARG A 209 -17.53 -20.24 14.73
N ASP A 210 -16.43 -20.12 15.47
CA ASP A 210 -15.71 -18.85 15.63
C ASP A 210 -15.17 -18.37 14.26
N PRO A 211 -15.52 -17.17 13.79
CA PRO A 211 -15.02 -16.61 12.54
C PRO A 211 -13.48 -16.56 12.45
N HIS A 212 -12.78 -16.41 13.57
CA HIS A 212 -11.31 -16.43 13.59
C HIS A 212 -10.75 -17.84 13.35
N GLU A 213 -11.48 -18.89 13.75
CA GLU A 213 -11.11 -20.27 13.45
C GLU A 213 -11.25 -20.59 11.96
N TRP A 214 -12.18 -19.92 11.29
CA TRP A 214 -12.39 -20.04 9.85
C TRP A 214 -11.21 -19.48 9.03
N LEU A 215 -10.67 -18.32 9.43
CA LEU A 215 -9.47 -17.73 8.81
C LEU A 215 -8.20 -18.58 8.97
N ASN A 216 -8.20 -19.52 9.92
CA ASN A 216 -7.09 -20.47 10.07
C ASN A 216 -7.13 -21.60 9.04
N HIS A 217 -8.26 -21.81 8.34
CA HIS A 217 -8.41 -22.77 7.25
C HIS A 217 -8.13 -22.14 5.87
N PHE A 218 -7.05 -21.35 5.79
CA PHE A 218 -6.70 -20.52 4.63
C PHE A 218 -6.50 -21.29 3.31
N GLU A 219 -6.23 -22.59 3.36
CA GLU A 219 -6.11 -23.43 2.16
C GLU A 219 -7.42 -23.58 1.37
N SER A 220 -8.57 -23.29 1.99
CA SER A 220 -9.90 -23.51 1.42
C SER A 220 -10.46 -22.33 0.62
N PHE A 221 -9.77 -21.17 0.58
CA PHE A 221 -10.30 -19.96 -0.04
C PHE A 221 -9.23 -19.10 -0.73
N GLU A 222 -9.64 -18.23 -1.66
CA GLU A 222 -8.73 -17.31 -2.35
C GLU A 222 -8.56 -15.97 -1.61
N ALA A 223 -9.64 -15.48 -1.01
CA ALA A 223 -9.65 -14.21 -0.30
C ALA A 223 -10.71 -14.24 0.81
N ALA A 224 -10.37 -13.70 1.99
CA ALA A 224 -11.29 -13.55 3.09
C ALA A 224 -11.09 -12.20 3.77
N VAL A 225 -12.19 -11.64 4.27
CA VAL A 225 -12.18 -10.42 5.08
C VAL A 225 -13.10 -10.59 6.27
N LEU A 226 -12.59 -10.21 7.44
CA LEU A 226 -13.28 -10.24 8.72
C LEU A 226 -13.20 -8.86 9.37
N LEU A 227 -14.37 -8.31 9.66
CA LEU A 227 -14.56 -7.02 10.30
C LEU A 227 -14.71 -7.19 11.81
N PRO A 228 -14.15 -6.24 12.57
CA PRO A 228 -14.30 -6.20 14.02
C PRO A 228 -15.70 -5.76 14.42
N GLU A 229 -16.19 -6.25 15.57
CA GLU A 229 -17.50 -5.86 16.10
C GLU A 229 -17.63 -4.37 16.41
N SER A 230 -16.52 -3.67 16.67
CA SER A 230 -16.49 -2.25 17.01
C SER A 230 -17.07 -1.38 15.88
N VAL A 231 -16.73 -1.70 14.63
CA VAL A 231 -17.25 -1.01 13.44
C VAL A 231 -18.75 -1.24 13.29
N LEU A 232 -19.18 -2.48 13.54
CA LEU A 232 -20.59 -2.87 13.44
C LEU A 232 -21.45 -2.18 14.52
N ARG A 233 -20.93 -2.06 15.74
CA ARG A 233 -21.62 -1.40 16.87
C ARG A 233 -21.81 0.10 16.64
N GLY A 234 -20.83 0.80 16.07
CA GLY A 234 -20.91 2.24 15.79
C GLY A 234 -22.03 2.60 14.81
N LYS A 235 -22.34 1.70 13.87
CA LYS A 235 -23.36 1.90 12.82
C LYS A 235 -24.71 1.24 13.13
N ARG A 236 -24.80 0.42 14.19
CA ARG A 236 -26.01 -0.29 14.66
C ARG A 236 -27.24 0.61 14.88
N LYS A 237 -27.04 1.92 15.08
CA LYS A 237 -28.14 2.90 15.23
C LYS A 237 -28.90 3.17 13.93
N ASN A 238 -28.35 2.85 12.77
CA ASN A 238 -28.97 3.11 11.47
C ASN A 238 -29.16 1.79 10.70
N LYS A 239 -30.30 1.11 10.92
CA LYS A 239 -30.63 -0.21 10.34
C LYS A 239 -30.69 -0.27 8.81
N ARG A 240 -30.56 0.87 8.11
CA ARG A 240 -30.66 0.97 6.65
C ARG A 240 -29.32 1.01 5.92
N THR A 241 -28.19 0.98 6.63
CA THR A 241 -26.90 0.96 5.95
C THR A 241 -26.62 -0.47 5.54
N ASN A 242 -26.40 -0.75 4.26
CA ASN A 242 -25.88 -2.03 3.79
C ASN A 242 -24.35 -2.00 3.88
N MET A 243 -23.75 -3.16 4.12
CA MET A 243 -22.32 -3.39 3.94
C MET A 243 -22.12 -4.08 2.60
N VAL A 244 -21.16 -3.62 1.82
CA VAL A 244 -20.83 -4.20 0.51
C VAL A 244 -19.38 -4.64 0.52
N ILE A 245 -19.14 -5.87 0.07
CA ILE A 245 -17.80 -6.41 -0.20
C ILE A 245 -17.72 -6.68 -1.68
N VAL A 246 -16.74 -6.07 -2.35
CA VAL A 246 -16.43 -6.36 -3.76
C VAL A 246 -15.08 -7.06 -3.81
N VAL A 247 -14.96 -8.10 -4.62
CA VAL A 247 -13.69 -8.79 -4.85
C VAL A 247 -13.43 -8.86 -6.34
N HIS A 248 -12.26 -8.40 -6.79
CA HIS A 248 -11.92 -8.42 -8.20
C HIS A 248 -10.46 -8.80 -8.45
N ARG A 249 -10.19 -9.44 -9.59
CA ARG A 249 -8.82 -9.81 -10.00
C ARG A 249 -8.04 -8.64 -10.61
N ASN A 250 -8.73 -7.59 -11.05
CA ASN A 250 -8.10 -6.54 -11.82
C ASN A 250 -7.10 -5.74 -10.96
N SER A 251 -5.82 -5.84 -11.31
CA SER A 251 -4.75 -5.09 -10.67
C SER A 251 -4.60 -3.74 -11.35
N GLN A 252 -4.94 -2.64 -10.67
CA GLN A 252 -4.47 -1.33 -11.12
C GLN A 252 -2.94 -1.32 -11.10
N PHE A 253 -2.33 -1.47 -12.28
CA PHE A 253 -0.89 -1.53 -12.42
C PHE A 253 -0.33 -0.11 -12.40
N LEU A 254 0.06 0.35 -11.22
CA LEU A 254 0.88 1.54 -11.10
C LEU A 254 2.30 1.21 -11.56
N GLN A 255 2.96 2.15 -12.23
CA GLN A 255 4.35 1.97 -12.66
C GLN A 255 5.21 1.51 -11.46
N ASN A 256 5.93 0.40 -11.64
CA ASN A 256 6.84 -0.23 -10.66
C ASN A 256 6.20 -1.09 -9.55
N VAL A 257 4.87 -1.29 -9.57
CA VAL A 257 4.16 -2.11 -8.58
C VAL A 257 3.35 -3.19 -9.28
N LYS A 258 3.49 -4.44 -8.85
CA LYS A 258 2.66 -5.57 -9.28
C LYS A 258 1.74 -5.98 -8.14
N VAL A 259 0.43 -6.00 -8.37
CA VAL A 259 -0.50 -6.62 -7.42
C VAL A 259 -0.41 -8.16 -7.59
N ILE A 260 -0.29 -8.88 -6.49
CA ILE A 260 -0.07 -10.34 -6.47
C ILE A 260 -1.21 -11.12 -5.81
N SER A 261 -2.29 -10.43 -5.42
CA SER A 261 -3.51 -10.98 -4.85
C SER A 261 -4.75 -10.46 -5.61
N PRO A 262 -5.95 -11.02 -5.36
CA PRO A 262 -7.20 -10.30 -5.60
C PRO A 262 -7.24 -8.98 -4.82
N VAL A 263 -8.07 -8.05 -5.27
CA VAL A 263 -8.38 -6.80 -4.58
C VAL A 263 -9.72 -6.98 -3.87
N ILE A 264 -9.80 -6.57 -2.60
CA ILE A 264 -11.03 -6.56 -1.80
C ILE A 264 -11.40 -5.10 -1.51
N ASP A 265 -12.58 -4.68 -1.91
CA ASP A 265 -13.18 -3.41 -1.53
C ASP A 265 -14.20 -3.64 -0.42
N VAL A 266 -14.09 -2.88 0.67
CA VAL A 266 -15.05 -2.96 1.78
C VAL A 266 -15.69 -1.58 1.96
N VAL A 267 -17.00 -1.50 1.71
CA VAL A 267 -17.74 -0.24 1.76
C VAL A 267 -18.92 -0.34 2.72
N MET A 268 -19.14 0.73 3.49
CA MET A 268 -20.13 0.78 4.55
C MET A 268 -20.87 2.11 4.55
N GLY A 269 -21.92 2.20 3.72
CA GLY A 269 -22.63 3.44 3.47
C GLY A 269 -21.78 4.49 2.74
N SER A 270 -22.20 5.76 2.77
CA SER A 270 -21.64 6.83 1.95
C SER A 270 -20.47 7.61 2.59
N LYS A 271 -20.04 7.24 3.80
CA LYS A 271 -18.96 7.95 4.50
C LYS A 271 -17.78 7.02 4.75
N PRO A 272 -16.54 7.47 4.51
CA PRO A 272 -15.36 6.66 4.76
C PRO A 272 -15.25 6.37 6.27
N VAL A 273 -14.73 5.20 6.60
CA VAL A 273 -14.57 4.72 7.98
C VAL A 273 -13.08 4.59 8.27
N TYR A 274 -12.62 5.30 9.29
CA TYR A 274 -11.23 5.32 9.75
C TYR A 274 -11.17 4.97 11.26
N ASP A 275 -9.95 4.77 11.77
CA ASP A 275 -9.66 4.48 13.17
C ASP A 275 -10.40 3.25 13.71
N VAL A 276 -10.41 2.21 12.89
CA VAL A 276 -10.98 0.90 13.21
C VAL A 276 -10.03 0.18 14.18
N ASP A 277 -10.51 -0.02 15.41
CA ASP A 277 -9.82 -0.73 16.49
C ASP A 277 -10.78 -1.75 17.16
N PRO A 278 -10.45 -3.06 17.22
CA PRO A 278 -9.30 -3.72 16.58
C PRO A 278 -9.32 -3.61 15.05
N PRO A 279 -8.17 -3.72 14.36
CA PRO A 279 -8.13 -3.62 12.89
C PRO A 279 -8.90 -4.75 12.23
N LEU A 280 -9.38 -4.52 11.00
CA LEU A 280 -9.96 -5.57 10.16
C LEU A 280 -8.87 -6.56 9.74
N GLU A 281 -9.23 -7.84 9.72
CA GLU A 281 -8.35 -8.95 9.38
C GLU A 281 -8.71 -9.45 7.98
N MET A 282 -7.72 -9.58 7.10
CA MET A 282 -7.89 -10.14 5.76
C MET A 282 -6.85 -11.21 5.50
N VAL A 283 -7.21 -12.20 4.71
CA VAL A 283 -6.30 -13.24 4.24
C VAL A 283 -6.38 -13.33 2.73
N PHE A 284 -5.24 -13.22 2.08
CA PHE A 284 -5.11 -13.27 0.63
C PHE A 284 -4.24 -14.46 0.22
N LYS A 285 -4.74 -15.25 -0.72
CA LYS A 285 -3.92 -16.17 -1.50
C LYS A 285 -3.11 -15.36 -2.52
N VAL A 286 -1.80 -15.54 -2.52
CA VAL A 286 -0.85 -14.89 -3.42
C VAL A 286 -0.20 -15.92 -4.34
N SER A 287 0.14 -15.50 -5.55
CA SER A 287 0.91 -16.34 -6.47
C SER A 287 2.26 -16.70 -5.83
N GLU A 288 2.69 -17.96 -5.97
CA GLU A 288 3.87 -18.50 -5.31
C GLU A 288 5.09 -17.60 -5.53
N THR A 289 5.57 -17.01 -4.44
CA THR A 289 6.67 -16.05 -4.51
C THR A 289 7.96 -16.77 -4.86
N SER A 290 8.44 -16.59 -6.08
CA SER A 290 9.74 -17.09 -6.53
C SER A 290 10.84 -16.62 -5.56
N LEU A 291 11.95 -17.38 -5.46
CA LEU A 291 13.12 -17.03 -4.62
C LEU A 291 13.68 -15.61 -4.89
N ARG A 292 13.32 -15.01 -6.04
CA ARG A 292 13.66 -13.63 -6.45
C ARG A 292 12.72 -12.59 -5.85
N GLU A 293 11.45 -12.93 -5.62
CA GLU A 293 10.41 -12.09 -5.01
C GLU A 293 10.52 -12.01 -3.49
N LYS A 294 11.13 -13.02 -2.83
CA LYS A 294 11.47 -12.95 -1.40
C LYS A 294 12.46 -11.82 -1.03
N LYS A 295 13.18 -11.27 -2.02
CA LYS A 295 14.08 -10.10 -1.86
C LYS A 295 13.42 -8.78 -2.27
N ALA A 296 12.27 -8.81 -2.91
CA ALA A 296 11.52 -7.61 -3.26
C ALA A 296 10.68 -7.15 -2.06
N LYS A 297 10.44 -5.84 -1.97
CA LYS A 297 9.56 -5.30 -0.95
C LYS A 297 8.12 -5.67 -1.32
N TRP A 298 7.45 -6.39 -0.43
CA TRP A 298 6.06 -6.79 -0.57
C TRP A 298 5.30 -6.39 0.70
N GLY A 299 3.98 -6.26 0.60
CA GLY A 299 3.13 -6.00 1.75
C GLY A 299 1.69 -5.67 1.38
N CYS A 300 0.85 -5.60 2.41
CA CYS A 300 -0.54 -5.19 2.29
C CYS A 300 -0.64 -3.68 2.12
N VAL A 301 -1.48 -3.24 1.21
CA VAL A 301 -1.70 -1.84 0.88
C VAL A 301 -3.19 -1.54 0.77
N SER A 302 -3.51 -0.26 0.98
CA SER A 302 -4.83 0.31 0.72
C SER A 302 -4.77 1.32 -0.43
N TRP A 303 -5.90 1.53 -1.10
CA TRP A 303 -6.04 2.55 -2.12
C TRP A 303 -6.23 3.94 -1.49
N ASP A 304 -5.38 4.89 -1.89
CA ASP A 304 -5.43 6.29 -1.46
C ASP A 304 -5.65 7.19 -2.67
N GLU A 305 -6.87 7.75 -2.78
CA GLU A 305 -7.29 8.61 -3.88
C GLU A 305 -6.49 9.92 -3.98
N THR A 306 -5.85 10.36 -2.89
CA THR A 306 -5.14 11.65 -2.83
C THR A 306 -3.77 11.59 -3.50
N LEU A 307 -3.25 10.39 -3.76
CA LEU A 307 -1.94 10.20 -4.39
C LEU A 307 -1.96 10.53 -5.89
N ASN A 308 -0.76 10.73 -6.44
CA ASN A 308 -0.53 10.97 -7.87
C ASN A 308 -1.39 12.09 -8.48
N ASN A 309 -1.44 13.30 -7.91
CA ASN A 309 -2.29 14.40 -8.41
C ASN A 309 -3.79 14.03 -8.50
N SER A 310 -4.31 13.34 -7.48
CA SER A 310 -5.69 12.84 -7.41
C SER A 310 -6.05 11.78 -8.46
N PHE A 311 -5.05 11.10 -9.03
CA PHE A 311 -5.25 9.89 -9.83
C PHE A 311 -5.30 8.62 -8.96
N GLY A 312 -4.98 8.75 -7.67
CA GLY A 312 -4.97 7.66 -6.71
C GLY A 312 -3.72 6.79 -6.78
N GLY A 313 -3.49 6.01 -5.72
CA GLY A 313 -2.41 5.05 -5.67
C GLY A 313 -2.41 4.13 -4.46
N TRP A 314 -1.64 3.05 -4.55
CA TRP A 314 -1.46 2.08 -3.46
C TRP A 314 -0.57 2.65 -2.35
N SER A 315 -1.02 2.55 -1.10
CA SER A 315 -0.38 3.08 0.10
C SER A 315 -0.27 2.02 1.19
N TYR A 316 0.87 1.96 1.90
CA TYR A 316 1.01 1.09 3.08
C TYR A 316 0.40 1.69 4.36
N LYS A 317 -0.19 2.89 4.26
CA LYS A 317 -0.66 3.64 5.42
C LYS A 317 -1.83 2.92 6.09
N GLY A 318 -1.72 2.68 7.40
CA GLY A 318 -2.81 2.08 8.18
C GLY A 318 -3.01 0.58 7.95
N CYS A 319 -2.07 -0.09 7.27
CA CYS A 319 -2.09 -1.53 7.03
C CYS A 319 -0.78 -2.21 7.48
N PHE A 320 -0.90 -3.39 8.08
CA PHE A 320 0.22 -4.24 8.49
C PHE A 320 0.08 -5.61 7.85
N SER A 321 1.20 -6.20 7.42
CA SER A 321 1.24 -7.49 6.71
C SER A 321 2.00 -8.55 7.49
N VAL A 322 1.46 -9.76 7.53
CA VAL A 322 2.07 -10.95 8.12
C VAL A 322 2.06 -12.07 7.09
N LEU A 323 3.23 -12.64 6.81
CA LEU A 323 3.34 -13.82 5.96
C LEU A 323 2.91 -15.04 6.78
N VAL A 324 1.86 -15.74 6.35
CA VAL A 324 1.38 -16.96 7.03
C VAL A 324 2.14 -18.17 6.50
N ASP A 325 2.19 -18.32 5.18
CA ASP A 325 2.97 -19.33 4.46
C ASP A 325 3.57 -18.72 3.16
N SER A 326 4.15 -19.52 2.26
CA SER A 326 4.70 -19.02 0.99
C SER A 326 3.66 -18.52 -0.03
N THR A 327 2.38 -18.77 0.23
CA THR A 327 1.23 -18.60 -0.67
C THR A 327 0.08 -17.78 -0.06
N HIS A 328 0.16 -17.36 1.21
CA HIS A 328 -0.89 -16.67 1.95
C HIS A 328 -0.30 -15.54 2.79
N VAL A 329 -0.91 -14.37 2.65
CA VAL A 329 -0.58 -13.17 3.39
C VAL A 329 -1.80 -12.74 4.19
N ARG A 330 -1.58 -12.48 5.48
CA ARG A 330 -2.57 -11.89 6.37
C ARG A 330 -2.34 -10.39 6.52
N CYS A 331 -3.39 -9.62 6.40
CA CYS A 331 -3.37 -8.17 6.47
C CYS A 331 -4.23 -7.67 7.63
N TYR A 332 -3.76 -6.63 8.32
CA TYR A 332 -4.50 -5.93 9.35
C TYR A 332 -4.57 -4.45 9.00
N CYS A 333 -5.77 -3.92 8.76
CA CYS A 333 -5.95 -2.51 8.39
C CYS A 333 -6.91 -1.77 9.33
N ASN A 334 -6.72 -0.46 9.51
CA ASN A 334 -7.50 0.34 10.47
C ASN A 334 -8.53 1.29 9.81
N HIS A 335 -8.93 1.01 8.58
CA HIS A 335 -9.86 1.84 7.80
C HIS A 335 -10.58 0.95 6.77
N LEU A 336 -11.63 1.46 6.12
CA LEU A 336 -12.36 0.77 5.05
C LEU A 336 -12.12 1.47 3.71
N THR A 337 -11.52 0.75 2.76
CA THR A 337 -11.17 1.18 1.38
C THR A 337 -11.04 -0.08 0.49
N SER A 338 -10.32 0.02 -0.62
CA SER A 338 -9.77 -1.10 -1.39
C SER A 338 -8.46 -1.62 -0.78
N PHE A 339 -8.27 -2.94 -0.74
CA PHE A 339 -7.09 -3.60 -0.20
C PHE A 339 -6.52 -4.63 -1.15
N ALA A 340 -5.18 -4.71 -1.19
CA ALA A 340 -4.48 -5.72 -1.98
C ALA A 340 -3.09 -6.01 -1.39
N VAL A 341 -2.45 -7.06 -1.89
CA VAL A 341 -1.03 -7.35 -1.64
C VAL A 341 -0.23 -6.99 -2.89
N ILE A 342 0.78 -6.15 -2.70
CA ILE A 342 1.65 -5.71 -3.79
C ILE A 342 3.08 -6.21 -3.63
N LEU A 343 3.76 -6.25 -4.77
CA LEU A 343 5.18 -6.53 -4.94
C LEU A 343 5.83 -5.35 -5.69
N GLU A 344 6.84 -4.73 -5.08
CA GLU A 344 7.61 -3.66 -5.71
C GLU A 344 8.64 -4.27 -6.68
N ILE A 345 8.45 -4.05 -7.99
CA ILE A 345 9.27 -4.64 -9.07
C ILE A 345 10.65 -3.96 -9.17
N SER A 346 10.78 -2.75 -8.63
CA SER A 346 12.01 -1.96 -8.66
C SER A 346 12.57 -1.74 -7.24
N PRO A 347 13.61 -2.48 -6.80
CA PRO A 347 14.28 -2.21 -5.53
C PRO A 347 15.11 -0.90 -5.53
N GLY A 348 15.01 -0.08 -6.58
CA GLY A 348 15.92 1.04 -6.86
C GLY A 348 15.33 2.46 -6.78
N LEU A 349 14.01 2.66 -6.85
CA LEU A 349 13.47 4.01 -6.98
C LEU A 349 12.22 4.25 -6.12
N ARG A 350 12.45 5.02 -5.04
CA ARG A 350 11.44 5.76 -4.26
C ARG A 350 10.50 4.96 -3.35
N ILE A 351 11.07 4.24 -2.37
CA ILE A 351 10.54 4.37 -1.01
C ILE A 351 10.68 5.86 -0.63
N PRO A 352 9.70 6.54 -0.01
CA PRO A 352 9.85 7.93 0.42
C PRO A 352 11.01 8.06 1.42
N LYS A 353 12.23 8.27 0.90
CA LYS A 353 13.51 8.38 1.61
C LYS A 353 13.62 9.66 2.44
N VAL A 354 12.53 10.36 2.73
CA VAL A 354 12.60 11.64 3.43
C VAL A 354 12.91 11.44 4.92
N HIS A 355 12.48 10.32 5.52
CA HIS A 355 12.78 10.04 6.93
C HIS A 355 13.91 9.03 7.15
N THR A 356 14.09 8.03 6.27
CA THR A 356 15.17 7.03 6.40
C THR A 356 16.47 7.45 5.70
N GLY A 357 16.39 8.28 4.64
CA GLY A 357 17.56 8.80 3.93
C GLY A 357 18.34 9.81 4.77
N VAL A 358 17.64 10.73 5.43
CA VAL A 358 18.27 11.76 6.26
C VAL A 358 19.03 11.14 7.43
N LEU A 359 18.42 10.19 8.15
CA LEU A 359 19.07 9.53 9.29
C LEU A 359 20.28 8.68 8.87
N SER A 360 20.20 8.00 7.72
CA SER A 360 21.32 7.23 7.18
C SER A 360 22.47 8.13 6.70
N ILE A 361 22.16 9.24 6.02
CA ILE A 361 23.17 10.22 5.58
C ILE A 361 23.88 10.84 6.78
N ILE A 362 23.14 11.28 7.80
CA ILE A 362 23.70 11.82 9.04
C ILE A 362 24.60 10.78 9.71
N THR A 363 24.17 9.52 9.77
CA THR A 363 24.94 8.42 10.37
C THR A 363 26.24 8.15 9.61
N TYR A 364 26.21 8.07 8.28
CA TYR A 364 27.41 7.82 7.47
C TYR A 364 28.43 8.96 7.56
N ILE A 365 27.97 10.21 7.46
CA ILE A 365 28.84 11.39 7.59
C ILE A 365 29.42 11.46 9.01
N GLY A 366 28.56 11.31 10.03
CA GLY A 366 28.96 11.36 11.43
C GLY A 366 29.96 10.27 11.81
N CYS A 367 29.75 9.02 11.37
CA CYS A 367 30.69 7.93 11.61
C CYS A 367 32.02 8.15 10.89
N SER A 368 32.01 8.65 9.64
CA SER A 368 33.22 8.91 8.87
C SER A 368 34.09 9.99 9.51
N LEU A 369 33.48 11.10 9.92
CA LEU A 369 34.17 12.19 10.60
C LEU A 369 34.73 11.75 11.96
N SER A 370 33.97 10.93 12.69
CA SER A 370 34.40 10.38 13.99
C SER A 370 35.58 9.42 13.84
N ILE A 371 35.57 8.53 12.86
CA ILE A 371 36.69 7.60 12.58
C ILE A 371 37.94 8.40 12.21
N PHE A 372 37.80 9.45 11.39
CA PHE A 372 38.92 10.30 11.03
C PHE A 372 39.54 11.00 12.26
N GLY A 373 38.71 11.58 13.12
CA GLY A 373 39.16 12.24 14.36
C GLY A 373 39.83 11.27 15.33
N LEU A 374 39.21 10.12 15.59
CA LEU A 374 39.78 9.10 16.48
C LEU A 374 41.06 8.48 15.90
N GLY A 375 41.13 8.31 14.58
CA GLY A 375 42.35 7.87 13.88
C GLY A 375 43.52 8.84 14.07
N PHE A 376 43.26 10.16 14.06
CA PHE A 376 44.28 11.17 14.34
C PHE A 376 44.83 11.08 15.77
N VAL A 377 43.96 10.80 16.76
CA VAL A 377 44.37 10.58 18.16
C VAL A 377 45.29 9.36 18.29
N ILE A 378 44.92 8.25 17.64
CA ILE A 378 45.72 7.01 17.61
C ILE A 378 47.08 7.26 16.93
N LEU A 379 47.09 7.99 15.81
CA LEU A 379 48.31 8.34 15.07
C LEU A 379 49.25 9.23 15.91
N THR A 380 48.70 10.23 16.60
CA THR A 380 49.45 11.12 17.50
C THR A 380 50.12 10.31 18.61
N PHE A 381 49.40 9.36 19.22
CA PHE A 381 49.96 8.47 20.23
C PHE A 381 51.11 7.59 19.69
N ALA A 382 51.02 7.13 18.44
CA ALA A 382 52.07 6.33 17.81
C ALA A 382 53.35 7.14 17.53
N ILE A 383 53.21 8.39 17.06
CA ILE A 383 54.32 9.26 16.68
C ILE A 383 55.03 9.84 17.91
N PHE A 384 54.29 10.32 18.90
CA PHE A 384 54.86 11.05 20.03
C PHE A 384 55.23 10.12 21.19
N ARG A 385 56.51 9.79 21.29
CA ARG A 385 57.06 8.94 22.37
C ARG A 385 56.85 9.52 23.78
N ASN A 386 56.69 10.84 23.93
CA ASN A 386 56.37 11.46 25.23
C ASN A 386 54.93 11.17 25.68
N TRP A 387 53.97 11.06 24.76
CA TRP A 387 52.57 10.76 25.09
C TRP A 387 52.40 9.33 25.64
N ARG A 388 53.29 8.41 25.26
CA ARG A 388 53.32 7.04 25.77
C ARG A 388 53.72 6.93 27.25
N LYS A 389 54.25 7.98 27.87
CA LYS A 389 54.65 7.97 29.28
C LYS A 389 53.49 8.35 30.20
N ASP A 390 52.58 9.21 29.76
CA ASP A 390 51.49 9.71 30.57
C ASP A 390 50.31 8.74 30.64
N MET A 391 49.86 8.44 31.86
CA MET A 391 48.71 7.57 32.11
C MET A 391 47.40 8.08 31.47
N ARG A 392 47.19 9.40 31.46
CA ARG A 392 46.01 10.04 30.84
C ARG A 392 45.93 9.76 29.35
N HIS A 393 47.05 9.91 28.64
CA HIS A 393 47.14 9.66 27.21
C HIS A 393 46.98 8.16 26.88
N LYS A 394 47.42 7.25 27.76
CA LYS A 394 47.16 5.80 27.63
C LYS A 394 45.68 5.43 27.76
N ILE A 395 44.93 6.08 28.67
CA ILE A 395 43.48 5.87 28.84
C ILE A 395 42.72 6.40 27.62
N LEU A 396 43.07 7.61 27.16
CA LEU A 396 42.48 8.21 25.96
C LEU A 396 42.70 7.33 24.72
N PHE A 397 43.90 6.74 24.57
CA PHE A 397 44.20 5.79 23.51
C PHE A 397 43.29 4.56 23.52
N ASN A 398 43.08 3.93 24.68
CA ASN A 398 42.22 2.75 24.80
C ASN A 398 40.74 3.08 24.56
N LEU A 399 40.28 4.24 25.04
CA LEU A 399 38.94 4.76 24.72
C LEU A 399 38.78 4.96 23.21
N SER A 400 39.73 5.64 22.54
CA SER A 400 39.69 5.84 21.10
C SER A 400 39.72 4.53 20.31
N LEU A 401 40.52 3.56 20.75
CA LEU A 401 40.58 2.23 20.12
C LEU A 401 39.23 1.50 20.20
N SER A 402 38.58 1.50 21.37
CA SER A 402 37.25 0.88 21.54
C SER A 402 36.17 1.53 20.66
N LEU A 403 36.19 2.85 20.54
CA LEU A 403 35.24 3.62 19.73
C LEU A 403 35.46 3.44 18.23
N VAL A 404 36.71 3.41 17.75
CA VAL A 404 37.00 3.14 16.32
C VAL A 404 36.56 1.73 15.95
N SER A 405 36.84 0.73 16.79
CA SER A 405 36.38 -0.64 16.55
C SER A 405 34.85 -0.73 16.50
N PHE A 406 34.14 -0.10 17.44
CA PHE A 406 32.67 -0.01 17.42
C PHE A 406 32.15 0.59 16.11
N LEU A 407 32.69 1.75 15.69
CA LEU A 407 32.25 2.46 14.49
C LEU A 407 32.54 1.68 13.19
N LEU A 408 33.69 1.00 13.10
CA LEU A 408 34.03 0.17 11.95
C LEU A 408 33.11 -1.05 11.85
N ILE A 409 32.86 -1.75 12.96
CA ILE A 409 31.95 -2.90 12.99
C ILE A 409 30.52 -2.46 12.64
N PHE A 410 30.09 -1.31 13.15
CA PHE A 410 28.78 -0.72 12.84
C PHE A 410 28.64 -0.41 11.35
N LEU A 411 29.64 0.24 10.72
CA LEU A 411 29.63 0.55 9.29
C LEU A 411 29.62 -0.69 8.40
N VAL A 412 30.40 -1.72 8.76
CA VAL A 412 30.43 -3.00 8.03
C VAL A 412 29.10 -3.75 8.21
N GLY A 413 28.51 -3.69 9.41
CA GLY A 413 27.25 -4.34 9.76
C GLY A 413 26.03 -3.78 9.04
N ILE A 414 25.96 -2.46 8.80
CA ILE A 414 24.79 -1.81 8.18
C ILE A 414 24.43 -2.38 6.81
N LYS A 415 25.40 -2.87 6.01
CA LYS A 415 25.16 -3.32 4.62
C LYS A 415 25.08 -4.85 4.44
N LYS A 416 25.30 -5.65 5.48
CA LYS A 416 25.49 -7.10 5.37
C LYS A 416 24.55 -7.89 6.30
N THR A 417 23.24 -7.83 6.05
CA THR A 417 22.21 -8.54 6.82
C THR A 417 21.81 -9.91 6.25
N GLY A 418 22.45 -10.37 5.16
CA GLY A 418 22.02 -11.55 4.42
C GLY A 418 22.48 -12.92 4.97
N TRP A 419 23.35 -12.96 5.99
CA TRP A 419 23.88 -14.21 6.55
C TRP A 419 23.61 -14.26 8.06
N GLY A 420 22.72 -15.16 8.50
CA GLY A 420 22.23 -15.21 9.89
C GLY A 420 23.33 -15.34 10.94
N PHE A 421 24.36 -16.16 10.67
CA PHE A 421 25.53 -16.30 11.55
C PHE A 421 26.34 -15.00 11.65
N GLY A 422 26.53 -14.30 10.52
CA GLY A 422 27.24 -13.02 10.49
C GLY A 422 26.53 -11.92 11.29
N CYS A 423 25.20 -11.88 11.24
CA CYS A 423 24.40 -10.92 12.02
C CYS A 423 24.59 -11.11 13.53
N MET A 424 24.55 -12.36 14.00
CA MET A 424 24.77 -12.68 15.42
C MET A 424 26.18 -12.26 15.89
N VAL A 425 27.22 -12.57 15.10
CA VAL A 425 28.60 -12.18 15.42
C VAL A 425 28.74 -10.66 15.50
N VAL A 426 28.19 -9.92 14.54
CA VAL A 426 28.22 -8.45 14.54
C VAL A 426 27.47 -7.88 15.76
N ALA A 427 26.31 -8.43 16.10
CA ALA A 427 25.51 -7.96 17.25
C ALA A 427 26.26 -8.15 18.58
N VAL A 428 26.93 -9.30 18.77
CA VAL A 428 27.76 -9.58 19.95
C VAL A 428 28.96 -8.64 20.02
N LEU A 429 29.66 -8.44 18.90
CA LEU A 429 30.81 -7.54 18.85
C LEU A 429 30.42 -6.07 19.13
N LEU A 430 29.29 -5.60 18.58
CA LEU A 430 28.79 -4.25 18.85
C LEU A 430 28.47 -4.05 20.34
N HIS A 431 27.80 -5.01 20.97
CA HIS A 431 27.52 -4.96 22.41
C HIS A 431 28.81 -4.90 23.23
N TYR A 432 29.79 -5.73 22.89
CA TYR A 432 31.08 -5.74 23.58
C TYR A 432 31.82 -4.40 23.49
N PHE A 433 31.99 -3.85 22.28
CA PHE A 433 32.72 -2.58 22.11
C PHE A 433 31.96 -1.38 22.65
N MET A 434 30.62 -1.41 22.63
CA MET A 434 29.79 -0.39 23.29
C MET A 434 30.04 -0.39 24.80
N LEU A 435 29.98 -1.57 25.45
CA LEU A 435 30.21 -1.69 26.89
C LEU A 435 31.65 -1.31 27.28
N ALA A 436 32.63 -1.71 26.47
CA ALA A 436 34.03 -1.35 26.66
C ALA A 436 34.23 0.18 26.56
N SER A 437 33.62 0.84 25.57
CA SER A 437 33.69 2.29 25.40
C SER A 437 33.05 3.05 26.56
N PHE A 438 31.91 2.58 27.06
CA PHE A 438 31.24 3.15 28.23
C PHE A 438 32.11 3.01 29.48
N SER A 439 32.75 1.86 29.67
CA SER A 439 33.64 1.60 30.80
C SER A 439 34.91 2.47 30.73
N TRP A 440 35.49 2.65 29.54
CA TRP A 440 36.63 3.55 29.34
C TRP A 440 36.27 5.03 29.56
N MET A 441 35.08 5.45 29.14
CA MET A 441 34.57 6.79 29.39
C MET A 441 34.37 7.05 30.88
N LEU A 442 33.89 6.05 31.63
CA LEU A 442 33.77 6.13 33.08
C LEU A 442 35.15 6.25 33.77
N VAL A 443 36.15 5.49 33.32
CA VAL A 443 37.53 5.58 33.82
C VAL A 443 38.13 6.96 33.53
N GLU A 444 37.87 7.50 32.33
CA GLU A 444 38.35 8.80 31.90
C GLU A 444 37.70 9.93 32.72
N ALA A 445 36.38 9.89 32.93
CA ALA A 445 35.65 10.80 33.81
C ALA A 445 36.13 10.74 35.27
N PHE A 446 36.39 9.53 35.79
CA PHE A 446 36.95 9.35 37.13
C PHE A 446 38.37 9.93 37.24
N LEU A 447 39.21 9.75 36.23
CA LEU A 447 40.55 10.35 36.18
C LEU A 447 40.47 11.89 36.15
N GLN A 448 39.58 12.45 35.34
CA GLN A 448 39.35 13.89 35.29
C GLN A 448 38.91 14.44 36.65
N TYR A 449 37.98 13.75 37.33
CA TYR A 449 37.53 14.10 38.68
C TYR A 449 38.70 14.10 39.68
N LEU A 450 39.55 13.07 39.67
CA LEU A 450 40.72 13.02 40.55
C LEU A 450 41.70 14.16 40.26
N CYS A 451 41.94 14.49 39.00
CA CYS A 451 42.86 15.57 38.64
C CYS A 451 42.33 16.98 38.96
N LEU A 452 41.01 17.21 38.89
CA LEU A 452 40.41 18.52 39.12
C LEU A 452 40.07 18.78 40.59
N VAL A 453 39.51 17.78 41.28
CA VAL A 453 38.96 17.96 42.63
C VAL A 453 39.97 17.54 43.71
N LYS A 454 40.75 16.48 43.48
CA LYS A 454 41.80 16.05 44.41
C LYS A 454 43.13 16.67 43.99
N VAL A 455 43.25 17.97 44.25
CA VAL A 455 44.47 18.75 44.01
C VAL A 455 45.59 18.23 44.93
N LEU A 456 46.49 17.42 44.36
CA LEU A 456 47.73 16.85 44.94
C LEU A 456 47.53 15.73 45.99
N GLY A 457 47.86 14.48 45.61
CA GLY A 457 48.32 13.47 46.58
C GLY A 457 47.68 12.08 46.59
N THR A 458 46.63 11.78 45.81
CA THR A 458 46.08 10.41 45.77
C THR A 458 46.77 9.55 44.71
N TYR A 459 47.93 8.98 45.06
CA TYR A 459 48.57 7.91 44.28
C TYR A 459 47.80 6.61 44.49
N ILE A 460 47.12 6.11 43.46
CA ILE A 460 46.51 4.78 43.50
C ILE A 460 47.44 3.84 42.71
N PRO A 461 48.05 2.83 43.36
CA PRO A 461 49.00 1.94 42.70
C PRO A 461 48.33 1.11 41.60
N CYS A 462 49.05 0.93 40.49
CA CYS A 462 48.66 0.14 39.32
C CYS A 462 47.23 0.47 38.78
N MET A 463 46.80 1.74 38.83
CA MET A 463 45.49 2.19 38.32
C MET A 463 45.21 1.78 36.88
N LEU A 464 46.22 1.83 36.01
CA LEU A 464 46.06 1.46 34.60
C LEU A 464 45.67 -0.02 34.45
N GLN A 465 46.24 -0.93 35.25
CA GLN A 465 45.88 -2.35 35.21
C GLN A 465 44.45 -2.59 35.71
N LYS A 466 44.04 -1.88 36.78
CA LYS A 466 42.65 -1.94 37.27
C LYS A 466 41.66 -1.43 36.23
N ALA A 467 42.01 -0.35 35.52
CA ALA A 467 41.21 0.19 34.42
C ALA A 467 41.14 -0.79 33.23
N MET A 468 42.25 -1.42 32.85
CA MET A 468 42.27 -2.43 31.79
C MET A 468 41.39 -3.64 32.13
N LEU A 469 41.47 -4.15 33.36
CA LEU A 469 40.61 -5.24 33.85
C LEU A 469 39.14 -4.86 33.80
N PHE A 470 38.80 -3.65 34.26
CA PHE A 470 37.42 -3.18 34.32
C PHE A 470 36.82 -2.92 32.92
N ALA A 471 37.58 -2.28 32.03
CA ALA A 471 37.05 -1.80 30.75
C ALA A 471 37.21 -2.78 29.58
N TRP A 472 38.26 -3.61 29.56
CA TRP A 472 38.43 -4.66 28.54
C TRP A 472 38.02 -6.06 29.06
N GLY A 473 37.81 -6.24 30.36
CA GLY A 473 37.48 -7.56 30.93
C GLY A 473 38.63 -8.57 30.88
N THR A 474 39.83 -8.16 30.48
CA THR A 474 41.03 -9.02 30.39
C THR A 474 42.17 -8.43 31.22
N TYR A 475 42.98 -9.30 31.82
CA TYR A 475 44.19 -8.91 32.54
C TYR A 475 45.36 -8.89 31.55
N TRP A 476 45.82 -7.70 31.15
CA TRP A 476 47.10 -7.58 30.44
C TRP A 476 48.21 -7.46 31.48
N VAL A 477 49.02 -8.52 31.62
CA VAL A 477 50.15 -8.58 32.57
C VAL A 477 51.33 -7.79 32.00
N GLU A 478 51.34 -6.48 32.18
CA GLU A 478 52.61 -5.75 32.25
C GLU A 478 53.06 -5.71 33.71
N ASN A 479 54.18 -6.35 34.04
CA ASN A 479 54.75 -6.36 35.39
C ASN A 479 54.83 -4.93 35.96
N CYS A 480 54.17 -4.68 37.10
CA CYS A 480 54.40 -3.49 37.92
C CYS A 480 55.79 -3.62 38.57
N ALA A 481 56.86 -3.32 37.82
CA ALA A 481 58.18 -3.10 38.39
C ALA A 481 58.28 -1.62 38.80
N PHE A 482 58.42 -1.39 40.11
CA PHE A 482 58.79 -0.11 40.69
C PHE A 482 60.01 0.47 39.98
N TYR A 483 59.91 1.74 39.57
CA TYR A 483 60.95 2.76 39.73
C TYR A 483 60.30 4.15 39.80
#